data_AF-A0A0F2T9I7-F1
#
_entry.id   AF-A0A0F2T9I7-F1
#
_cell.length_a   1.000
_cell.length_b   1.000
_cell.length_c   1.000
_cell.angle_alpha   90.00
_cell.angle_beta   90.00
_cell.angle_gamma   90.00
#
_symmetry.space_group_name_H-M   'P 1'
#
loop_
_entity.id
_entity.type
_entity.pdbx_description
1 polymer ?
#
loop_
_entity_poly.entity_id
_entity_poly.type
_entity_poly.pdbx_seq_one_letter_code
_entity_poly.pdbx_strand_id
1 'polypeptide(L)'
;MGQFTMTAQEMTEFAKQIGEAIHKIEGEQTKLHNTVTNIGGGWKGQAATAYTNLQTQFNDDIKALNQSLNAIKDAIERTTAHYAQTEAEQQDQFRPQS
;
A
#
# COMPACT_ATOMS: atom_id res chain seq x y z
N MET A 1 -25.31 19.82 1.74
CA MET A 1 -24.55 18.81 0.97
C MET A 1 -23.38 18.41 1.83
N GLY A 2 -23.53 17.30 2.55
CA GLY A 2 -22.55 16.88 3.54
C GLY A 2 -21.43 16.05 2.93
N GLN A 3 -20.22 16.33 3.40
CA GLN A 3 -19.16 15.35 3.62
C GLN A 3 -18.35 14.87 2.39
N PHE A 4 -17.59 15.76 1.75
CA PHE A 4 -16.28 15.36 1.19
C PHE A 4 -15.27 15.40 2.35
N THR A 5 -15.24 14.38 3.22
CA THR A 5 -14.43 14.41 4.45
C THR A 5 -12.92 14.29 4.28
N MET A 6 -12.39 14.42 3.06
CA MET A 6 -10.96 14.34 2.84
C MET A 6 -10.57 15.24 1.68
N THR A 7 -9.80 16.28 1.97
CA THR A 7 -9.20 17.20 1.01
C THR A 7 -8.19 16.46 0.12
N ALA A 8 -7.88 17.01 -1.05
CA ALA A 8 -6.84 16.47 -1.94
C ALA A 8 -5.48 16.32 -1.23
N GLN A 9 -5.21 17.23 -0.29
CA GLN A 9 -3.99 17.20 0.53
C GLN A 9 -4.01 16.00 1.51
N GLU A 10 -5.11 15.77 2.21
CA GLU A 10 -5.27 14.60 3.09
C GLU A 10 -5.21 13.28 2.31
N MET A 11 -5.77 13.23 1.09
CA MET A 11 -5.66 12.07 0.20
C MET A 11 -4.21 11.77 -0.19
N THR A 12 -3.43 12.81 -0.48
CA THR A 12 -2.00 12.68 -0.80
C THR A 12 -1.21 12.18 0.40
N GLU A 13 -1.48 12.73 1.59
CA GLU A 13 -0.85 12.28 2.84
C GLU A 13 -1.18 10.82 3.15
N PHE A 14 -2.43 10.40 2.93
CA PHE A 14 -2.85 9.02 3.15
C PHE A 14 -2.17 8.05 2.17
N ALA A 15 -2.05 8.43 0.88
CA ALA A 15 -1.28 7.65 -0.09
C ALA A 15 0.19 7.47 0.32
N LYS A 16 0.80 8.51 0.90
CA LYS A 16 2.16 8.43 1.46
C LYS A 16 2.24 7.45 2.64
N GLN A 17 1.29 7.51 3.58
CA GLN A 17 1.24 6.59 4.71
C GLN A 17 1.10 5.12 4.26
N ILE A 18 0.33 4.86 3.21
CA ILE A 18 0.24 3.53 2.59
C ILE A 18 1.61 3.08 2.07
N GLY A 19 2.34 3.96 1.38
CA GLY A 19 3.70 3.67 0.92
C GLY A 19 4.67 3.35 2.06
N GLU A 20 4.63 4.12 3.15
CA GLU A 20 5.44 3.86 4.35
C GLU A 20 5.10 2.51 4.99
N ALA A 21 3.82 2.15 5.04
CA ALA A 21 3.38 0.85 5.56
C ALA A 21 3.90 -0.32 4.71
N ILE A 22 3.84 -0.20 3.37
CA ILE A 22 4.41 -1.20 2.43
C ILE A 22 5.90 -1.40 2.72
N HIS A 23 6.68 -0.32 2.79
CA HIS A 23 8.12 -0.41 3.05
C HIS A 23 8.44 -1.05 4.41
N LYS A 24 7.63 -0.77 5.44
CA LYS A 24 7.80 -1.40 6.75
C LYS A 24 7.57 -2.91 6.68
N ILE A 25 6.53 -3.35 5.95
CA ILE A 25 6.21 -4.77 5.76
C ILE A 25 7.37 -5.49 5.03
N GLU A 26 7.91 -4.90 3.96
CA GLU A 26 9.06 -5.44 3.22
C GLU A 26 10.32 -5.55 4.11
N GLY A 27 10.53 -4.56 5.00
CA GLY A 27 11.61 -4.58 5.97
C GLY A 27 11.48 -5.73 6.98
N GLU A 28 10.28 -5.95 7.52
CA GLU A 28 10.01 -7.07 8.43
C GLU A 28 10.13 -8.43 7.72
N GLN A 29 9.72 -8.52 6.45
CA GLN A 29 9.95 -9.72 5.62
C GLN A 29 11.43 -10.06 5.52
N THR A 30 12.25 -9.07 5.21
CA THR A 30 13.70 -9.25 5.07
C THR A 30 14.33 -9.70 6.38
N LYS A 31 13.92 -9.12 7.51
CA LYS A 31 14.38 -9.54 8.85
C LYS A 31 13.98 -10.98 9.17
N LEU A 32 12.73 -11.36 8.87
CA LEU A 32 12.26 -12.73 9.07
C LEU A 32 13.08 -13.71 8.23
N HIS A 33 13.29 -13.40 6.94
CA HIS A 33 14.08 -14.23 6.05
C HIS A 33 15.52 -14.41 6.54
N ASN A 34 16.19 -13.33 6.95
CA ASN A 34 17.56 -13.37 7.48
C ASN A 34 17.63 -14.18 8.78
N THR A 35 16.65 -13.98 9.66
CA THR A 35 16.56 -14.75 10.91
C THR A 35 16.44 -16.23 10.57
N VAL A 36 15.47 -16.62 9.73
CA VAL A 36 15.26 -18.02 9.33
C VAL A 36 16.51 -18.62 8.69
N THR A 37 17.18 -17.92 7.78
CA THR A 37 18.43 -18.41 7.15
C THR A 37 19.52 -18.67 8.18
N ASN A 38 19.64 -17.83 9.22
CA ASN A 38 20.66 -17.98 10.26
C ASN A 38 20.40 -19.16 11.22
N ILE A 39 19.13 -19.45 11.56
CA ILE A 39 18.76 -20.57 12.46
C ILE A 39 18.43 -21.88 11.72
N GLY A 40 18.08 -21.81 10.43
CA GLY A 40 17.61 -22.94 9.64
C GLY A 40 18.61 -24.07 9.47
N GLY A 41 19.92 -23.79 9.56
CA GLY A 41 20.96 -24.83 9.55
C GLY A 41 20.83 -25.84 10.70
N GLY A 42 20.16 -25.47 11.80
CA GLY A 42 19.93 -26.33 12.97
C GLY A 42 18.59 -27.07 12.98
N TRP A 43 17.62 -26.65 12.16
CA TRP A 43 16.29 -27.25 12.14
C TRP A 43 16.24 -28.39 11.12
N LYS A 44 16.12 -29.63 11.61
CA LYS A 44 15.95 -30.83 10.78
C LYS A 44 14.57 -31.46 10.99
N GLY A 45 14.07 -32.16 9.97
CA GLY A 45 12.84 -32.92 10.04
C GLY A 45 11.58 -32.05 10.06
N GLN A 46 10.59 -32.40 10.90
CA GLN A 46 9.26 -31.77 10.93
C GLN A 46 9.29 -30.26 11.22
N ALA A 47 10.24 -29.78 12.01
CA ALA A 47 10.40 -28.36 12.28
C ALA A 47 10.68 -27.60 10.97
N ALA A 48 11.66 -28.05 10.17
CA ALA A 48 12.01 -27.44 8.90
C ALA A 48 10.80 -27.33 7.96
N THR A 49 9.99 -28.38 7.85
CA THR A 49 8.77 -28.37 7.02
C THR A 49 7.75 -27.35 7.50
N ALA A 50 7.46 -27.29 8.81
CA ALA A 50 6.51 -26.33 9.37
C ALA A 50 6.95 -24.88 9.11
N TYR A 51 8.26 -24.61 9.20
CA TYR A 51 8.82 -23.29 8.90
C TYR A 51 8.77 -22.94 7.42
N THR A 52 9.11 -23.87 6.52
CA THR A 52 8.99 -23.64 5.08
C THR A 52 7.54 -23.32 4.71
N ASN A 53 6.57 -24.02 5.30
CA ASN A 53 5.15 -23.73 5.09
C ASN A 53 4.78 -22.34 5.61
N LEU A 54 5.19 -21.98 6.82
CA LEU A 54 4.94 -20.66 7.39
C LEU A 54 5.57 -19.55 6.55
N GLN A 55 6.80 -19.74 6.08
CA GLN A 55 7.50 -18.77 5.23
C GLN A 55 6.78 -18.59 3.89
N THR A 56 6.30 -19.68 3.29
CA THR A 56 5.53 -19.64 2.04
C THR A 56 4.25 -18.86 2.24
N GLN A 57 3.48 -19.20 3.28
CA GLN A 57 2.23 -18.53 3.58
C GLN A 57 2.42 -17.04 3.89
N PHE A 58 3.43 -16.70 4.69
CA PHE A 58 3.76 -15.31 4.99
C PHE A 58 4.17 -14.50 3.75
N ASN A 59 4.92 -15.10 2.83
CA ASN A 59 5.27 -14.46 1.56
C ASN A 59 4.04 -14.21 0.69
N ASP A 60 3.11 -15.16 0.64
CA ASP A 60 1.85 -15.02 -0.09
C ASP A 60 0.97 -13.93 0.53
N ASP A 61 0.89 -13.88 1.86
CA ASP A 61 0.14 -12.86 2.60
C ASP A 61 0.70 -11.45 2.35
N ILE A 62 2.04 -11.29 2.38
CA ILE A 62 2.68 -10.01 2.05
C ILE A 62 2.40 -9.60 0.61
N LYS A 63 2.47 -10.54 -0.33
CA LYS A 63 2.18 -10.27 -1.74
C LYS A 63 0.74 -9.78 -1.91
N ALA A 64 -0.23 -10.45 -1.30
CA ALA A 64 -1.64 -10.07 -1.34
C ALA A 64 -1.88 -8.70 -0.68
N LEU A 65 -1.21 -8.44 0.44
CA LEU A 65 -1.28 -7.15 1.13
C LEU A 65 -0.71 -6.01 0.27
N ASN A 66 0.48 -6.20 -0.30
CA ASN A 66 1.10 -5.21 -1.19
C ASN A 66 0.24 -4.93 -2.43
N GLN A 67 -0.38 -5.95 -3.02
CA GLN A 67 -1.32 -5.77 -4.13
C GLN A 67 -2.53 -4.93 -3.72
N SER A 68 -3.11 -5.21 -2.55
CA SER A 68 -4.28 -4.48 -2.04
C SER A 68 -3.93 -3.02 -1.73
N LEU A 69 -2.79 -2.78 -1.08
CA LEU A 69 -2.34 -1.43 -0.73
C LEU A 69 -2.01 -0.59 -1.98
N ASN A 70 -1.39 -1.19 -3.01
CA ASN A 70 -1.17 -0.50 -4.28
C ASN A 70 -2.50 -0.18 -5.00
N ALA A 71 -3.45 -1.11 -5.01
CA ALA A 71 -4.77 -0.84 -5.59
C ALA A 71 -5.50 0.31 -4.89
N ILE A 72 -5.40 0.39 -3.56
CA ILE A 72 -5.96 1.50 -2.77
C ILE A 72 -5.25 2.81 -3.13
N LYS A 73 -3.92 2.81 -3.19
CA LYS A 73 -3.14 3.98 -3.60
C LYS A 73 -3.55 4.50 -4.98
N ASP A 74 -3.62 3.61 -5.98
CA ASP A 74 -4.04 3.96 -7.33
C ASP A 74 -5.47 4.54 -7.37
N ALA A 75 -6.39 3.99 -6.57
CA ALA A 75 -7.75 4.50 -6.47
C ALA A 75 -7.80 5.92 -5.87
N ILE A 76 -6.99 6.18 -4.85
CA ILE A 76 -6.86 7.51 -4.23
C ILE A 76 -6.28 8.52 -5.23
N GLU A 77 -5.21 8.15 -5.94
CA GLU A 77 -4.58 9.01 -6.94
C GLU A 77 -5.55 9.36 -8.08
N ARG A 78 -6.28 8.37 -8.62
CA ARG A 78 -7.32 8.59 -9.63
C ARG A 78 -8.44 9.50 -9.13
N THR A 79 -8.90 9.27 -7.91
CA THR A 79 -9.95 10.08 -7.28
C THR A 79 -9.49 11.52 -7.14
N THR A 80 -8.26 11.73 -6.67
CA THR A 80 -7.66 13.06 -6.50
C THR A 80 -7.52 13.80 -7.84
N ALA A 81 -7.03 13.11 -8.88
CA ALA A 81 -6.91 13.66 -10.22
C ALA A 81 -8.27 14.06 -10.81
N HIS A 82 -9.30 13.23 -10.61
CA HIS A 82 -10.66 13.52 -11.06
C HIS A 82 -11.24 14.78 -10.39
N TYR A 83 -11.04 14.95 -9.09
CA TYR A 83 -11.47 16.18 -8.39
C TYR A 83 -10.75 17.41 -8.95
N ALA A 84 -9.43 17.35 -9.11
CA ALA A 84 -8.65 18.47 -9.64
C ALA A 84 -9.08 18.86 -11.06
N GLN A 85 -9.38 17.87 -11.92
CA GLN A 85 -9.93 18.12 -13.26
C GLN A 85 -11.32 18.77 -13.19
N THR A 86 -12.20 18.26 -12.34
CA THR A 86 -13.57 18.80 -12.19
C THR A 86 -13.55 20.25 -11.71
N GLU A 87 -12.65 20.60 -10.77
CA GLU A 87 -12.48 21.99 -10.31
C GLU A 87 -11.95 22.89 -11.44
N ALA A 88 -10.98 22.43 -12.23
CA ALA A 88 -10.45 23.19 -13.36
C ALA A 88 -11.51 23.45 -14.45
N GLU A 89 -12.31 22.43 -14.80
CA GLU A 89 -13.40 22.55 -15.77
C GLU A 89 -14.49 23.53 -15.31
N GLN A 90 -14.84 23.53 -14.01
CA GLN A 90 -15.76 24.51 -13.45
C GLN A 90 -15.16 25.93 -13.49
N GLN A 91 -13.88 26.09 -13.17
CA GLN A 91 -13.22 27.39 -13.18
C GLN A 91 -13.16 28.00 -14.59
N ASP A 92 -12.95 27.18 -15.63
CA ASP A 92 -12.97 27.63 -17.03
C ASP A 92 -14.38 28.00 -17.51
N GLN A 93 -15.43 27.30 -17.07
CA GLN A 93 -16.83 27.67 -17.39
C GLN A 93 -17.26 29.01 -16.78
N PHE A 94 -16.71 29.36 -15.61
CA PHE A 94 -17.03 30.62 -14.93
C PHE A 94 -16.17 31.81 -15.36
N ARG A 95 -15.27 31.64 -16.33
CA ARG A 95 -14.48 32.76 -16.87
C ARG A 95 -15.37 33.60 -17.81
N PRO A 96 -15.80 34.82 -17.41
CA PRO A 96 -16.67 35.63 -18.25
C PRO A 96 -15.92 36.04 -19.53
N GLN A 97 -16.50 35.74 -20.69
CA GLN A 97 -16.02 36.29 -21.96
C GLN A 97 -16.27 37.79 -21.96
N SER A 98 -15.19 38.57 -22.02
CA SER A 98 -15.22 40.05 -22.19
C SER A 98 -15.21 40.40 -23.67
#